data_AF-A0A376M990-F1
#
_entry.id   AF-A0A376M990-F1
#
_cell.length_a   1.000
_cell.length_b   1.000
_cell.length_c   1.000
_cell.angle_alpha   90.00
_cell.angle_beta   90.00
_cell.angle_gamma   90.00
#
_symmetry.space_group_name_H-M   'P 1'
#
loop_
_entity.id
_entity.type
_entity.pdbx_description
1 polymer ?
#
loop_
_entity_poly.entity_id
_entity_poly.type
_entity_poly.pdbx_seq_one_letter_code
_entity_poly.pdbx_strand_id
1 'polypeptide(L)'
;MNSENVRLEGDSRLTSSALTVSDGGRLHVKGGLETDGGVTLDGGTLLVDGGSVRNDVYERLLAWSEERGGLNGSGEYDFMTGAAGLLRGYVRGSAGNVNLQNAAWMMTGNSSVKHLESSGSALYFSRPGGEFHTLTAGSMDISDSVLVMRTDLHHSDQLRVTESLRGKNNLLLVDFTERSDGQKALNIPLVTAPAGTGADVFSVKTRDTGFSHITPVVRAEQGTGGTAWQLNVVQPETVAEPVVDEVSRPSLPVVMRQDAKTPNPVEAVSPLPSPVSAPSPAPAASVTDVLTGENTGESGEYRDETRWLLTGYRSTVNVSAVRDAGMLMSMGHRNFINEVNNLNKRMGDLRDINGEAGAWARIMSGTGSAGGGFSDNYTHVQVGADKKHELDGLDLFTGVTMTYTDSNAGSDTFSGKTKSVGAGLYASALFDSGAYIDLIGKYVHHDNEYTATFAGLGTKDYGSHSWYAGAEVGYRYHVTEDAWIEPQAELVYGAVSGKQFSWKDQGMSLSMKDKDYNPLIGRTGVDVGKSFSGKDWKVTARAGLGYQFDLLANGETVLRDASGEKRIKGEKDGRMLMSVGLNAEVRDNIRFGLEFEKSAFGKYNVDNAVNAGFRYSF
;
A
#
# COMPACT_ATOMS: atom_id res chain seq x y z
N MET A 1 -19.76 22.43 47.80
CA MET A 1 -20.66 21.37 48.33
C MET A 1 -19.78 20.42 49.12
N ASN A 2 -20.01 20.27 50.42
CA ASN A 2 -19.32 19.23 51.21
C ASN A 2 -20.24 18.00 51.22
N SER A 3 -20.00 17.06 50.31
CA SER A 3 -20.61 15.73 50.33
C SER A 3 -19.49 14.72 50.47
N GLU A 4 -19.62 13.78 51.42
CA GLU A 4 -18.66 12.69 51.62
C GLU A 4 -18.64 11.73 50.42
N ASN A 5 -19.71 11.70 49.62
CA ASN A 5 -19.79 10.92 48.39
C ASN A 5 -20.42 11.77 47.27
N VAL A 6 -19.68 12.02 46.20
CA VAL A 6 -20.16 12.70 44.99
C VAL A 6 -20.19 11.68 43.86
N ARG A 7 -21.29 11.65 43.11
CA ARG A 7 -21.44 10.79 41.95
C ARG A 7 -21.79 11.60 40.72
N LEU A 8 -21.00 11.44 39.67
CA LEU A 8 -21.20 12.03 38.35
C LEU A 8 -21.76 10.95 37.42
N GLU A 9 -23.07 10.99 37.19
CA GLU A 9 -23.78 9.99 36.38
C GLU A 9 -23.64 10.25 34.87
N GLY A 10 -23.39 11.50 34.46
CA GLY A 10 -23.22 11.90 33.07
C GLY A 10 -21.88 12.59 32.83
N ASP A 11 -21.61 12.89 31.56
CA ASP A 11 -20.38 13.56 31.16
C ASP A 11 -20.27 14.94 31.79
N SER A 12 -19.17 15.13 32.51
CA SER A 12 -18.90 16.31 33.32
C SER A 12 -17.60 16.95 32.86
N ARG A 13 -17.60 18.28 32.72
CA ARG A 13 -16.40 19.05 32.39
C ARG A 13 -16.19 20.16 33.40
N LEU A 14 -14.98 20.22 33.94
CA LEU A 14 -14.50 21.27 34.81
C LEU A 14 -13.42 22.06 34.07
N THR A 15 -13.61 23.37 33.97
CA THR A 15 -12.69 24.29 33.28
C THR A 15 -12.16 25.33 34.26
N SER A 16 -10.86 25.61 34.19
CA SER A 16 -10.13 26.54 35.05
C SER A 16 -10.36 26.30 36.55
N SER A 17 -10.65 25.06 36.93
CA SER A 17 -11.04 24.70 38.31
C SER A 17 -10.41 23.37 38.71
N ALA A 18 -9.76 23.35 39.87
CA ALA A 18 -9.26 22.11 40.47
C ALA A 18 -10.36 21.46 41.33
N LEU A 19 -10.46 20.14 41.27
CA LEU A 19 -11.39 19.37 42.10
C LEU A 19 -10.61 18.69 43.22
N THR A 20 -10.94 18.98 44.48
CA THR A 20 -10.33 18.31 45.63
C THR A 20 -11.28 17.31 46.24
N VAL A 21 -10.81 16.06 46.39
CA VAL A 21 -11.47 15.02 47.17
C VAL A 21 -10.67 14.82 48.45
N SER A 22 -11.19 15.37 49.55
CA SER A 22 -10.56 15.29 50.87
C SER A 22 -10.71 13.92 51.50
N ASP A 23 -10.01 13.72 52.63
CA ASP A 23 -9.93 12.45 53.35
C ASP A 23 -11.31 11.85 53.67
N GLY A 24 -11.44 10.54 53.43
CA GLY A 24 -12.71 9.82 53.52
C GLY A 24 -13.73 10.12 52.41
N GLY A 25 -13.53 11.19 51.64
CA GLY A 25 -14.38 11.58 50.52
C GLY A 25 -14.25 10.63 49.34
N ARG A 26 -15.36 10.41 48.61
CA ARG A 26 -15.36 9.61 47.37
C ARG A 26 -15.99 10.37 46.22
N LEU A 27 -15.29 10.39 45.09
CA LEU A 27 -15.82 10.83 43.81
C LEU A 27 -15.99 9.61 42.90
N HIS A 28 -17.22 9.35 42.47
CA HIS A 28 -17.55 8.27 41.54
C HIS A 28 -17.96 8.86 40.19
N VAL A 29 -17.19 8.56 39.14
CA VAL A 29 -17.44 8.99 37.76
C VAL A 29 -17.95 7.78 36.95
N LYS A 30 -19.17 7.87 36.43
CA LYS A 30 -19.80 6.84 35.59
C LYS A 30 -19.93 7.23 34.11
N GLY A 31 -20.20 8.51 33.84
CA GLY A 31 -20.06 9.06 32.49
C GLY A 31 -18.58 9.33 32.20
N GLY A 32 -18.25 10.54 31.79
CA GLY A 32 -16.87 11.05 31.74
C GLY A 32 -16.62 12.20 32.72
N LEU A 33 -15.36 12.41 33.07
CA LEU A 33 -14.86 13.60 33.74
C LEU A 33 -13.69 14.18 32.94
N GLU A 34 -13.88 15.36 32.37
CA GLU A 34 -12.82 16.17 31.79
C GLU A 34 -12.46 17.33 32.72
N THR A 35 -11.18 17.50 33.01
CA THR A 35 -10.66 18.61 33.82
C THR A 35 -9.30 19.10 33.31
N ASP A 36 -9.15 20.42 33.20
CA ASP A 36 -7.89 21.11 32.92
C ASP A 36 -7.14 21.49 34.22
N GLY A 37 -7.86 21.73 35.31
CA GLY A 37 -7.33 22.03 36.64
C GLY A 37 -6.88 20.81 37.44
N GLY A 38 -7.20 19.60 36.96
CA GLY A 38 -6.83 18.33 37.58
C GLY A 38 -7.68 17.94 38.79
N VAL A 39 -7.49 16.70 39.26
CA VAL A 39 -8.11 16.17 40.48
C VAL A 39 -7.05 16.05 41.56
N THR A 40 -7.30 16.68 42.71
CA THR A 40 -6.47 16.55 43.91
C THR A 40 -7.11 15.55 44.87
N LEU A 41 -6.37 14.50 45.27
CA LEU A 41 -6.83 13.51 46.25
C LEU A 41 -6.03 13.66 47.54
N ASP A 42 -6.64 14.28 48.55
CA ASP A 42 -6.05 14.51 49.88
C ASP A 42 -6.58 13.46 50.87
N GLY A 43 -6.25 12.18 50.63
CA GLY A 43 -6.81 11.03 51.35
C GLY A 43 -8.13 10.49 50.78
N GLY A 44 -8.70 11.19 49.79
CA GLY A 44 -9.94 10.79 49.10
C GLY A 44 -9.76 9.65 48.09
N THR A 45 -10.89 9.15 47.59
CA THR A 45 -10.94 8.09 46.55
C THR A 45 -11.63 8.59 45.28
N LEU A 46 -11.00 8.36 44.13
CA LEU A 46 -11.59 8.52 42.80
C LEU A 46 -11.90 7.15 42.21
N LEU A 47 -13.17 6.90 41.94
CA LEU A 47 -13.64 5.71 41.24
C LEU A 47 -14.12 6.11 39.85
N VAL A 48 -13.58 5.49 38.81
CA VAL A 48 -14.03 5.65 37.44
C VAL A 48 -14.46 4.27 36.94
N ASP A 49 -15.76 4.14 36.66
CA ASP A 49 -16.40 2.89 36.26
C ASP A 49 -17.08 3.09 34.90
N GLY A 50 -16.60 2.39 33.88
CA GLY A 50 -17.26 2.29 32.60
C GLY A 50 -18.31 1.18 32.66
N GLY A 51 -19.58 1.54 32.75
CA GLY A 51 -20.67 0.56 32.71
C GLY A 51 -20.57 -0.31 31.45
N SER A 52 -20.66 -1.64 31.62
CA SER A 52 -20.39 -2.70 30.62
C SER A 52 -20.66 -2.29 29.16
N VAL A 53 -19.63 -1.74 28.52
CA VAL A 53 -19.58 -1.55 27.07
C VAL A 53 -18.82 -2.75 26.52
N ARG A 54 -19.56 -3.72 25.99
CA ARG A 54 -19.16 -4.87 25.16
C ARG A 54 -17.63 -5.06 25.01
N ASN A 55 -17.05 -6.03 25.72
CA ASN A 55 -15.77 -6.73 25.48
C ASN A 55 -14.53 -5.95 24.96
N ASP A 56 -13.35 -6.45 25.30
CA ASP A 56 -12.02 -6.09 24.75
C ASP A 56 -11.66 -4.60 24.53
N VAL A 57 -11.46 -3.84 25.63
CA VAL A 57 -10.79 -2.52 25.58
C VAL A 57 -9.54 -2.54 24.71
N TYR A 58 -8.78 -3.64 24.76
CA TYR A 58 -7.65 -3.95 23.92
C TYR A 58 -7.95 -4.02 22.41
N GLU A 59 -8.92 -4.84 21.97
CA GLU A 59 -9.23 -4.98 20.53
C GLU A 59 -9.87 -3.70 19.99
N ARG A 60 -10.64 -2.96 20.80
CA ARG A 60 -11.15 -1.63 20.39
C ARG A 60 -10.04 -0.61 20.19
N LEU A 61 -9.03 -0.62 21.07
CA LEU A 61 -7.86 0.25 20.97
C LEU A 61 -7.01 -0.07 19.74
N LEU A 62 -6.81 -1.36 19.48
CA LEU A 62 -6.09 -1.83 18.29
C LEU A 62 -6.89 -1.55 17.02
N ALA A 63 -8.17 -1.92 16.95
CA ALA A 63 -9.03 -1.64 15.83
C ALA A 63 -9.14 -0.13 15.56
N TRP A 64 -9.27 0.70 16.59
CA TRP A 64 -9.25 2.16 16.42
C TRP A 64 -7.90 2.66 15.92
N SER A 65 -6.80 2.11 16.44
CA SER A 65 -5.45 2.43 15.97
C SER A 65 -5.24 2.00 14.52
N GLU A 66 -5.84 0.89 14.10
CA GLU A 66 -5.73 0.37 12.75
C GLU A 66 -6.65 1.11 11.77
N GLU A 67 -7.89 1.42 12.16
CA GLU A 67 -8.88 2.12 11.33
C GLU A 67 -8.62 3.63 11.20
N ARG A 68 -8.16 4.30 12.26
CA ARG A 68 -8.01 5.77 12.29
C ARG A 68 -6.57 6.25 12.13
N GLY A 69 -5.66 5.37 11.71
CA GLY A 69 -4.27 5.74 11.50
C GLY A 69 -3.62 6.16 12.82
N GLY A 70 -3.74 5.28 13.82
CA GLY A 70 -2.97 5.14 15.05
C GLY A 70 -3.13 6.25 16.09
N LEU A 71 -2.58 5.96 17.28
CA LEU A 71 -2.77 6.82 18.46
C LEU A 71 -2.12 8.18 18.35
N ASN A 72 -1.17 8.39 17.42
CA ASN A 72 -0.49 9.66 17.18
C ASN A 72 -1.16 10.59 16.12
N GLY A 73 -2.35 10.24 15.62
CA GLY A 73 -3.10 11.05 14.65
C GLY A 73 -3.90 12.21 15.28
N SER A 74 -4.26 13.24 14.51
CA SER A 74 -5.06 14.38 14.98
C SER A 74 -6.52 14.04 15.33
N GLY A 75 -6.94 12.79 15.16
CA GLY A 75 -8.32 12.29 15.39
C GLY A 75 -8.61 11.80 16.80
N GLU A 76 -7.71 12.05 17.75
CA GLU A 76 -7.68 11.56 19.14
C GLU A 76 -8.95 11.82 19.98
N TYR A 77 -9.82 12.72 19.53
CA TYR A 77 -10.92 13.22 20.34
C TYR A 77 -12.17 12.35 20.34
N ASP A 78 -12.45 11.61 19.27
CA ASP A 78 -13.80 11.07 18.99
C ASP A 78 -14.11 9.72 19.70
N PHE A 79 -13.09 8.89 19.97
CA PHE A 79 -13.28 7.58 20.62
C PHE A 79 -13.60 7.71 22.12
N MET A 80 -13.02 8.71 22.76
CA MET A 80 -13.10 8.88 24.21
C MET A 80 -14.33 9.69 24.62
N THR A 81 -14.87 10.53 23.73
CA THR A 81 -16.02 11.42 24.00
C THR A 81 -17.37 10.70 24.12
N GLY A 82 -17.43 9.37 23.96
CA GLY A 82 -18.63 8.56 24.15
C GLY A 82 -18.42 7.30 25.00
N ALA A 83 -17.24 7.13 25.61
CA ALA A 83 -16.95 6.00 26.47
C ALA A 83 -17.56 6.21 27.86
N ALA A 84 -18.34 5.24 28.35
CA ALA A 84 -18.66 5.20 29.78
C ALA A 84 -17.34 5.04 30.56
N GLY A 85 -17.12 5.83 31.61
CA GLY A 85 -15.93 5.77 32.45
C GLY A 85 -14.67 6.40 31.84
N LEU A 86 -14.74 7.65 31.33
CA LEU A 86 -13.54 8.41 30.91
C LEU A 86 -13.04 9.35 32.01
N LEU A 87 -11.75 9.31 32.32
CA LEU A 87 -11.04 10.40 33.02
C LEU A 87 -10.08 11.10 32.05
N ARG A 88 -10.29 12.39 31.82
CA ARG A 88 -9.38 13.24 31.05
C ARG A 88 -8.86 14.34 31.95
N GLY A 89 -7.63 14.18 32.41
CA GLY A 89 -7.05 15.07 33.41
C GLY A 89 -5.83 14.44 34.08
N TYR A 90 -5.08 15.24 34.84
CA TYR A 90 -4.05 14.74 35.73
C TYR A 90 -4.60 14.58 37.15
N VAL A 91 -4.02 13.66 37.91
CA VAL A 91 -4.40 13.42 39.32
C VAL A 91 -3.18 13.69 40.20
N ARG A 92 -3.36 14.47 41.27
CA ARG A 92 -2.32 14.72 42.28
C ARG A 92 -2.83 14.29 43.65
N GLY A 93 -2.16 13.34 44.27
CA GLY A 93 -2.59 12.89 45.58
C GLY A 93 -1.82 11.68 46.05
N SER A 94 -0.62 11.91 46.59
CA SER A 94 0.22 10.85 47.16
C SER A 94 -0.42 10.13 48.37
N ALA A 95 -1.55 10.62 48.87
CA ALA A 95 -2.35 9.99 49.91
C ALA A 95 -3.68 9.37 49.42
N GLY A 96 -4.06 9.59 48.16
CA GLY A 96 -5.36 9.22 47.61
C GLY A 96 -5.36 7.96 46.74
N ASN A 97 -6.55 7.39 46.55
CA ASN A 97 -6.74 6.14 45.80
C ASN A 97 -7.47 6.40 44.48
N VAL A 98 -7.02 5.73 43.41
CA VAL A 98 -7.73 5.72 42.12
C VAL A 98 -8.10 4.28 41.79
N ASN A 99 -9.35 4.06 41.41
CA ASN A 99 -9.83 2.76 40.94
C ASN A 99 -10.47 2.93 39.56
N LEU A 100 -9.90 2.23 38.57
CA LEU A 100 -10.34 2.21 37.18
C LEU A 100 -10.89 0.82 36.85
N GLN A 101 -12.18 0.75 36.51
CA GLN A 101 -12.84 -0.49 36.10
C GLN A 101 -13.47 -0.29 34.73
N ASN A 102 -13.00 -1.04 33.73
CA ASN A 102 -13.42 -0.90 32.33
C ASN A 102 -13.42 0.57 31.84
N ALA A 103 -12.45 1.34 32.34
CA ALA A 103 -12.39 2.77 32.21
C ALA A 103 -11.16 3.18 31.39
N ALA A 104 -11.15 4.42 30.96
CA ALA A 104 -9.99 4.98 30.27
C ALA A 104 -9.53 6.25 30.97
N TRP A 105 -8.22 6.33 31.24
CA TRP A 105 -7.60 7.52 31.81
C TRP A 105 -6.63 8.11 30.80
N MET A 106 -6.97 9.30 30.29
CA MET A 106 -6.06 10.11 29.50
C MET A 106 -5.46 11.24 30.33
N MET A 107 -4.17 11.08 30.63
CA MET A 107 -3.40 12.04 31.41
C MET A 107 -3.09 13.28 30.60
N THR A 108 -3.33 14.43 31.21
CA THR A 108 -2.98 15.75 30.64
C THR A 108 -1.77 16.38 31.33
N GLY A 109 -1.14 15.66 32.25
CA GLY A 109 0.08 16.04 32.94
C GLY A 109 0.55 14.93 33.88
N ASN A 110 1.71 15.15 34.50
CA ASN A 110 2.27 14.26 35.52
C ASN A 110 1.25 13.99 36.63
N SER A 111 1.12 12.71 37.00
CA SER A 111 0.12 12.24 37.96
C SER A 111 0.75 11.46 39.11
N SER A 112 0.19 11.58 40.31
CA SER A 112 0.65 10.88 41.51
C SER A 112 -0.51 10.36 42.36
N VAL A 113 -0.43 9.11 42.79
CA VAL A 113 -1.45 8.40 43.57
C VAL A 113 -0.83 7.49 44.62
N LYS A 114 -1.53 7.22 45.73
CA LYS A 114 -1.09 6.26 46.74
C LYS A 114 -1.33 4.82 46.30
N HIS A 115 -2.55 4.52 45.87
CA HIS A 115 -2.97 3.22 45.39
C HIS A 115 -3.73 3.36 44.07
N LEU A 116 -3.34 2.58 43.08
CA LEU A 116 -4.01 2.50 41.79
C LEU A 116 -4.48 1.08 41.53
N GLU A 117 -5.79 0.89 41.46
CA GLU A 117 -6.40 -0.35 40.99
C GLU A 117 -6.89 -0.15 39.55
N SER A 118 -6.54 -1.07 38.65
CA SER A 118 -6.92 -0.98 37.25
C SER A 118 -7.26 -2.35 36.69
N SER A 119 -8.49 -2.51 36.19
CA SER A 119 -8.95 -3.76 35.59
C SER A 119 -9.68 -3.48 34.28
N GLY A 120 -9.34 -4.21 33.22
CA GLY A 120 -9.98 -4.06 31.92
C GLY A 120 -9.88 -2.64 31.35
N SER A 121 -8.86 -1.86 31.73
CA SER A 121 -8.82 -0.41 31.53
C SER A 121 -7.68 0.03 30.61
N ALA A 122 -7.74 1.27 30.13
CA ALA A 122 -6.71 1.86 29.28
C ALA A 122 -6.10 3.12 29.92
N LEU A 123 -4.78 3.14 30.05
CA LEU A 123 -4.04 4.27 30.58
C LEU A 123 -3.23 4.91 29.45
N TYR A 124 -3.57 6.15 29.11
CA TYR A 124 -2.89 6.96 28.11
C TYR A 124 -2.08 8.03 28.83
N PHE A 125 -0.76 7.91 28.74
CA PHE A 125 0.13 8.78 29.51
C PHE A 125 0.21 10.17 28.91
N SER A 126 0.07 10.30 27.60
CA SER A 126 0.16 11.59 26.94
C SER A 126 -0.58 11.61 25.60
N ARG A 127 -0.93 12.82 25.16
CA ARG A 127 -1.60 13.08 23.87
C ARG A 127 -0.59 13.21 22.73
N PRO A 128 -0.90 12.81 21.49
CA PRO A 128 -0.11 13.04 20.29
C PRO A 128 0.39 14.47 20.15
N GLY A 129 1.69 14.60 19.87
CA GLY A 129 2.36 15.90 19.79
C GLY A 129 2.48 16.66 21.12
N GLY A 130 1.96 16.13 22.23
CA GLY A 130 2.11 16.69 23.57
C GLY A 130 3.40 16.24 24.27
N GLU A 131 3.62 16.75 25.49
CA GLU A 131 4.76 16.38 26.34
C GLU A 131 4.66 14.93 26.86
N PHE A 132 5.80 14.35 27.22
CA PHE A 132 5.86 13.05 27.90
C PHE A 132 5.55 13.20 29.38
N HIS A 133 4.75 12.29 29.93
CA HIS A 133 4.30 12.37 31.33
C HIS A 133 4.73 11.15 32.14
N THR A 134 4.82 11.37 33.46
CA THR A 134 5.06 10.32 34.45
C THR A 134 3.84 10.09 35.33
N LEU A 135 3.43 8.82 35.48
CA LEU A 135 2.52 8.37 36.54
C LEU A 135 3.34 7.76 37.67
N THR A 136 3.21 8.32 38.87
CA THR A 136 3.80 7.74 40.09
C THR A 136 2.72 7.14 40.97
N ALA A 137 2.82 5.85 41.27
CA ALA A 137 1.92 5.15 42.19
C ALA A 137 2.72 4.57 43.37
N GLY A 138 2.15 4.64 44.59
CA GLY A 138 2.69 3.89 45.73
C GLY A 138 2.57 2.38 45.46
N SER A 139 1.35 1.88 45.45
CA SER A 139 0.99 0.52 45.04
C SER A 139 0.09 0.51 43.81
N MET A 140 0.23 -0.50 42.96
CA MET A 140 -0.54 -0.66 41.75
C MET A 140 -0.93 -2.12 41.53
N ASP A 141 -2.23 -2.39 41.48
CA ASP A 141 -2.81 -3.68 41.09
C ASP A 141 -3.46 -3.52 39.73
N ILE A 142 -2.88 -4.13 38.69
CA ILE A 142 -3.30 -3.93 37.30
C ILE A 142 -3.47 -5.26 36.56
N SER A 143 -4.66 -5.49 35.98
CA SER A 143 -4.93 -6.69 35.18
C SER A 143 -5.76 -6.38 33.94
N ASP A 144 -5.53 -7.17 32.88
CA ASP A 144 -6.26 -7.11 31.61
C ASP A 144 -6.34 -5.69 31.03
N SER A 145 -5.29 -4.89 31.23
CA SER A 145 -5.28 -3.45 30.93
C SER A 145 -4.20 -3.08 29.90
N VAL A 146 -4.38 -1.96 29.22
CA VAL A 146 -3.43 -1.45 28.21
C VAL A 146 -2.78 -0.16 28.71
N LEU A 147 -1.46 -0.10 28.66
CA LEU A 147 -0.68 1.12 28.89
C LEU A 147 -0.18 1.62 27.54
N VAL A 148 -0.65 2.80 27.16
CA VAL A 148 -0.22 3.51 25.96
C VAL A 148 0.83 4.53 26.36
N MET A 149 2.06 4.28 25.93
CA MET A 149 3.22 5.13 26.16
C MET A 149 3.80 5.60 24.84
N ARG A 150 4.32 6.82 24.82
CA ARG A 150 5.01 7.40 23.66
C ARG A 150 6.50 7.56 23.93
N THR A 151 7.30 7.58 22.88
CA THR A 151 8.73 7.89 22.90
C THR A 151 9.17 8.63 21.64
N ASP A 152 10.14 9.53 21.76
CA ASP A 152 10.86 10.13 20.63
C ASP A 152 12.18 9.38 20.35
N LEU A 153 12.33 8.16 20.88
CA LEU A 153 13.56 7.34 20.90
C LEU A 153 14.69 7.90 21.79
N HIS A 154 14.40 8.94 22.59
CA HIS A 154 15.32 9.52 23.56
C HIS A 154 14.68 9.65 24.96
N HIS A 155 13.45 10.11 25.00
CA HIS A 155 12.56 10.29 26.14
C HIS A 155 11.31 9.42 25.94
N SER A 156 10.59 9.17 27.02
CA SER A 156 9.32 8.47 26.95
C SER A 156 8.39 8.88 28.08
N ASP A 157 7.12 8.52 27.91
CA ASP A 157 6.23 8.37 29.05
C ASP A 157 6.78 7.33 30.04
N GLN A 158 6.45 7.49 31.33
CA GLN A 158 6.99 6.63 32.38
C GLN A 158 5.95 6.26 33.43
N LEU A 159 5.89 4.97 33.77
CA LEU A 159 5.23 4.48 34.98
C LEU A 159 6.28 4.23 36.07
N ARG A 160 6.08 4.83 37.25
CA ARG A 160 6.91 4.59 38.44
C ARG A 160 6.06 4.08 39.59
N VAL A 161 6.34 2.87 40.05
CA VAL A 161 5.70 2.25 41.21
C VAL A 161 6.72 2.10 42.34
N THR A 162 6.39 2.54 43.56
CA THR A 162 7.37 2.65 44.65
C THR A 162 7.25 1.61 45.76
N GLU A 163 6.10 0.96 45.92
CA GLU A 163 5.84 0.02 47.03
C GLU A 163 5.47 -1.39 46.56
N SER A 164 4.55 -1.54 45.61
CA SER A 164 4.11 -2.86 45.10
C SER A 164 3.47 -2.75 43.72
N LEU A 165 3.92 -3.55 42.75
CA LEU A 165 3.25 -3.72 41.44
C LEU A 165 2.85 -5.18 41.26
N ARG A 166 1.56 -5.44 40.99
CA ARG A 166 1.04 -6.80 40.79
C ARG A 166 -0.04 -6.86 39.71
N GLY A 167 -0.25 -8.07 39.21
CA GLY A 167 -1.28 -8.43 38.25
C GLY A 167 -0.70 -9.01 36.96
N LYS A 168 -1.52 -9.14 35.92
CA LYS A 168 -1.17 -9.91 34.72
C LYS A 168 -1.94 -9.47 33.48
N ASN A 169 -1.53 -9.95 32.32
CA ASN A 169 -2.20 -9.70 31.04
C ASN A 169 -2.27 -8.21 30.67
N ASN A 170 -1.24 -7.44 31.00
CA ASN A 170 -1.22 -6.03 30.67
C ASN A 170 -0.38 -5.80 29.41
N LEU A 171 -0.91 -5.06 28.44
CA LEU A 171 -0.18 -4.74 27.23
C LEU A 171 0.57 -3.41 27.42
N LEU A 172 1.86 -3.41 27.10
CA LEU A 172 2.66 -2.21 26.94
C LEU A 172 2.73 -1.84 25.46
N LEU A 173 1.95 -0.84 25.06
CA LEU A 173 1.95 -0.30 23.71
C LEU A 173 2.86 0.93 23.68
N VAL A 174 3.96 0.82 22.94
CA VAL A 174 5.04 1.83 22.93
C VAL A 174 5.13 2.46 21.55
N ASP A 175 4.44 3.57 21.38
CA ASP A 175 4.44 4.35 20.15
C ASP A 175 5.70 5.21 20.06
N PHE A 176 6.33 5.23 18.90
CA PHE A 176 7.46 6.12 18.63
C PHE A 176 7.05 7.24 17.68
N THR A 177 7.59 8.44 17.90
CA THR A 177 7.29 9.62 17.09
C THR A 177 8.35 9.89 16.01
N GLU A 178 9.49 9.21 16.07
CA GLU A 178 10.62 9.38 15.16
C GLU A 178 11.09 8.06 14.54
N ARG A 179 11.88 8.14 13.46
CA ARG A 179 12.38 6.96 12.75
C ARG A 179 13.28 6.11 13.65
N SER A 180 12.87 4.86 13.91
CA SER A 180 13.76 3.84 14.48
C SER A 180 14.66 3.29 13.38
N ASP A 181 15.96 3.53 13.46
CA ASP A 181 16.93 2.99 12.49
C ASP A 181 17.13 1.47 12.62
N GLY A 182 16.47 0.81 13.59
CA GLY A 182 16.52 -0.63 13.84
C GLY A 182 17.90 -1.14 14.26
N GLN A 183 18.93 -0.29 14.22
CA GLN A 183 20.34 -0.62 14.50
C GLN A 183 20.85 0.04 15.78
N LYS A 184 20.20 1.10 16.26
CA LYS A 184 20.59 1.76 17.51
C LYS A 184 19.99 1.02 18.70
N ALA A 185 20.85 0.46 19.54
CA ALA A 185 20.45 -0.08 20.84
C ALA A 185 19.83 1.06 21.67
N LEU A 186 18.55 0.92 22.00
CA LEU A 186 17.87 1.83 22.90
C LEU A 186 18.06 1.36 24.35
N ASN A 187 17.91 2.29 25.29
CA ASN A 187 17.86 1.97 26.71
C ASN A 187 16.91 2.92 27.43
N ILE A 188 15.68 2.99 26.93
CA ILE A 188 14.70 4.01 27.36
C ILE A 188 13.82 3.41 28.46
N PRO A 189 13.80 3.97 29.67
CA PRO A 189 12.99 3.44 30.75
C PRO A 189 11.50 3.73 30.54
N LEU A 190 10.68 2.67 30.53
CA LEU A 190 9.22 2.75 30.41
C LEU A 190 8.53 2.55 31.75
N VAL A 191 8.96 1.53 32.51
CA VAL A 191 8.38 1.19 33.82
C VAL A 191 9.50 0.97 34.83
N THR A 192 9.32 1.50 36.04
CA THR A 192 10.16 1.22 37.22
C THR A 192 9.26 0.74 38.36
N ALA A 193 9.61 -0.38 38.99
CA ALA A 193 8.85 -0.99 40.09
C ALA A 193 9.80 -1.53 41.19
N PRO A 194 9.29 -1.87 42.37
CA PRO A 194 10.12 -2.45 43.44
C PRO A 194 10.77 -3.77 43.03
N ALA A 195 11.94 -4.07 43.59
CA ALA A 195 12.62 -5.35 43.42
C ALA A 195 11.70 -6.56 43.68
N GLY A 196 11.86 -7.60 42.86
CA GLY A 196 11.06 -8.83 42.96
C GLY A 196 9.71 -8.77 42.23
N THR A 197 9.39 -7.65 41.58
CA THR A 197 8.22 -7.58 40.69
C THR A 197 8.42 -8.48 39.47
N GLY A 198 7.44 -9.33 39.16
CA GLY A 198 7.48 -10.27 38.02
C GLY A 198 7.55 -9.55 36.67
N ALA A 199 8.39 -10.04 35.75
CA ALA A 199 8.56 -9.44 34.43
C ALA A 199 7.36 -9.64 33.50
N ASP A 200 6.52 -10.64 33.79
CA ASP A 200 5.31 -11.07 33.08
C ASP A 200 4.07 -10.22 33.40
N VAL A 201 4.20 -9.21 34.27
CA VAL A 201 3.14 -8.22 34.50
C VAL A 201 2.75 -7.51 33.20
N PHE A 202 3.72 -7.30 32.30
CA PHE A 202 3.51 -6.68 30.98
C PHE A 202 3.85 -7.62 29.83
N SER A 203 3.23 -7.38 28.69
CA SER A 203 3.49 -8.03 27.40
C SER A 203 3.57 -6.98 26.28
N VAL A 204 4.10 -7.34 25.12
CA VAL A 204 4.22 -6.47 23.93
C VAL A 204 3.64 -7.14 22.70
N LYS A 205 3.14 -6.37 21.72
CA LYS A 205 2.54 -6.91 20.49
C LYS A 205 3.07 -6.24 19.22
N THR A 206 3.10 -7.00 18.14
CA THR A 206 3.38 -6.55 16.76
C THR A 206 2.22 -5.74 16.20
N ARG A 207 2.52 -4.65 15.51
CA ARG A 207 1.53 -3.80 14.84
C ARG A 207 1.88 -3.54 13.40
N ASP A 208 0.83 -3.36 12.60
CA ASP A 208 0.96 -2.92 11.22
C ASP A 208 1.09 -1.40 11.18
N THR A 209 2.11 -0.94 10.47
CA THR A 209 2.48 0.46 10.38
C THR A 209 3.02 0.74 9.00
N GLY A 210 2.28 1.50 8.19
CA GLY A 210 2.66 1.79 6.81
C GLY A 210 2.97 0.53 6.01
N PHE A 211 4.25 0.32 5.71
CA PHE A 211 4.73 -0.81 4.90
C PHE A 211 5.47 -1.87 5.73
N SER A 212 5.31 -1.87 7.05
CA SER A 212 6.03 -2.74 7.98
C SER A 212 5.14 -3.31 9.08
N HIS A 213 5.51 -4.49 9.54
CA HIS A 213 5.11 -5.00 10.85
C HIS A 213 6.18 -4.56 11.86
N ILE A 214 5.78 -3.94 12.97
CA ILE A 214 6.68 -3.38 13.97
C ILE A 214 6.35 -3.94 15.35
N THR A 215 7.36 -4.48 16.03
CA THR A 215 7.23 -5.04 17.39
C THR A 215 8.22 -4.35 18.33
N PRO A 216 7.77 -3.72 19.42
CA PRO A 216 8.69 -3.19 20.42
C PRO A 216 9.44 -4.33 21.12
N VAL A 217 10.73 -4.13 21.39
CA VAL A 217 11.57 -5.06 22.14
C VAL A 217 11.82 -4.49 23.52
N VAL A 218 11.15 -5.04 24.52
CA VAL A 218 11.25 -4.58 25.91
C VAL A 218 12.00 -5.62 26.73
N ARG A 219 12.99 -5.15 27.49
CA ARG A 219 13.79 -5.95 28.41
C ARG A 219 13.40 -5.60 29.83
N ALA A 220 13.10 -6.61 30.64
CA ALA A 220 12.94 -6.46 32.07
C ALA A 220 14.30 -6.72 32.75
N GLU A 221 14.75 -5.80 33.59
CA GLU A 221 15.94 -5.91 34.43
C GLU A 221 15.53 -5.95 35.89
N GLN A 222 16.01 -6.95 36.64
CA GLN A 222 15.77 -7.05 38.08
C GLN A 222 17.08 -6.82 38.84
N GLY A 223 17.17 -5.75 39.62
CA GLY A 223 18.27 -5.55 40.57
C GLY A 223 17.92 -6.17 41.93
N THR A 224 18.66 -7.20 42.35
CA THR A 224 18.65 -7.66 43.75
C THR A 224 20.07 -7.90 44.22
N GLY A 225 20.52 -7.17 45.25
CA GLY A 225 21.74 -7.50 46.00
C GLY A 225 23.00 -7.71 45.15
N GLY A 226 23.22 -6.87 44.13
CA GLY A 226 24.39 -6.92 43.25
C GLY A 226 24.33 -7.92 42.09
N THR A 227 23.20 -8.60 41.86
CA THR A 227 22.98 -9.48 40.69
C THR A 227 21.82 -8.93 39.84
N ALA A 228 22.04 -8.81 38.53
CA ALA A 228 21.03 -8.36 37.57
C ALA A 228 20.63 -9.50 36.61
N TRP A 229 19.34 -9.78 36.51
CA TRP A 229 18.77 -10.73 35.55
C TRP A 229 18.06 -9.98 34.42
N GLN A 230 18.22 -10.46 33.19
CA GLN A 230 17.56 -9.90 32.01
C GLN A 230 16.55 -10.91 31.46
N LEU A 231 15.30 -10.48 31.31
CA LEU A 231 14.25 -11.26 30.65
C LEU A 231 13.66 -10.45 29.49
N ASN A 232 13.52 -11.07 28.32
CA ASN A 232 12.74 -10.48 27.24
C ASN A 232 11.26 -10.57 27.61
N VAL A 233 10.56 -9.44 27.51
CA VAL A 233 9.12 -9.40 27.73
C VAL A 233 8.43 -10.25 26.67
N VAL A 234 7.55 -11.14 27.12
CA VAL A 234 6.90 -12.16 26.31
C VAL A 234 5.91 -11.51 25.33
N GLN A 235 5.88 -12.00 24.09
CA GLN A 235 4.80 -11.70 23.15
C GLN A 235 3.62 -12.62 23.47
N PRO A 236 2.37 -12.12 23.55
CA PRO A 236 1.22 -13.00 23.70
C PRO A 236 1.17 -13.96 22.50
N GLU A 237 0.93 -15.25 22.76
CA GLU A 237 0.76 -16.24 21.69
C GLU A 237 -0.39 -15.79 20.78
N THR A 238 -0.07 -15.36 19.56
CA THR A 238 -1.07 -15.22 18.50
C THR A 238 -1.55 -16.62 18.15
N VAL A 239 -2.83 -16.90 18.39
CA VAL A 239 -3.52 -18.07 17.82
C VAL A 239 -3.23 -18.04 16.32
N ALA A 240 -2.50 -19.03 15.82
CA ALA A 240 -2.19 -19.12 14.41
C ALA A 240 -3.51 -19.16 13.62
N GLU A 241 -3.70 -18.23 12.69
CA GLU A 241 -4.76 -18.35 11.70
C GLU A 241 -4.59 -19.69 10.97
N PRO A 242 -5.69 -20.42 10.69
CA PRO A 242 -5.60 -21.63 9.92
C PRO A 242 -4.98 -21.29 8.57
N VAL A 243 -3.89 -21.98 8.23
CA VAL A 243 -3.32 -21.99 6.89
C VAL A 243 -4.44 -22.41 5.95
N VAL A 244 -4.95 -21.46 5.17
CA VAL A 244 -5.83 -21.77 4.05
C VAL A 244 -4.92 -22.44 3.03
N ASP A 245 -4.97 -23.77 2.97
CA ASP A 245 -4.32 -24.54 1.92
C ASP A 245 -4.74 -23.97 0.57
N GLU A 246 -3.74 -23.55 -0.20
CA GLU A 246 -3.90 -23.15 -1.58
C GLU A 246 -4.57 -24.32 -2.32
N VAL A 247 -5.82 -24.10 -2.76
CA VAL A 247 -6.62 -25.08 -3.49
C VAL A 247 -5.77 -25.68 -4.60
N SER A 248 -5.52 -26.99 -4.48
CA SER A 248 -4.75 -27.78 -5.42
C SER A 248 -5.26 -27.56 -6.83
N ARG A 249 -4.39 -27.04 -7.71
CA ARG A 249 -4.65 -27.00 -9.15
C ARG A 249 -4.85 -28.44 -9.65
N PRO A 250 -5.92 -28.77 -10.38
CA PRO A 250 -6.02 -30.07 -11.03
C PRO A 250 -4.96 -30.15 -12.14
N SER A 251 -4.06 -31.12 -12.01
CA SER A 251 -3.14 -31.53 -13.07
C SER A 251 -3.94 -32.12 -14.23
N LEU A 252 -3.95 -31.43 -15.38
CA LEU A 252 -4.43 -32.00 -16.64
C LEU A 252 -3.33 -32.88 -17.28
N PRO A 253 -3.70 -33.97 -17.97
CA PRO A 253 -2.78 -35.03 -18.34
C PRO A 253 -1.83 -34.64 -19.47
N VAL A 254 -0.57 -35.04 -19.32
CA VAL A 254 0.45 -35.01 -20.37
C VAL A 254 0.04 -35.99 -21.48
N VAL A 255 -0.22 -35.45 -22.68
CA VAL A 255 -0.34 -36.25 -23.90
C VAL A 255 1.06 -36.70 -24.32
N MET A 256 1.33 -38.00 -24.19
CA MET A 256 2.50 -38.67 -24.76
C MET A 256 2.51 -38.45 -26.28
N ARG A 257 3.55 -37.79 -26.80
CA ARG A 257 3.90 -37.84 -28.23
C ARG A 257 5.03 -38.84 -28.45
N GLN A 258 4.79 -39.68 -29.43
CA GLN A 258 5.58 -40.83 -29.84
C GLN A 258 6.75 -40.41 -30.75
N ASP A 259 7.93 -40.93 -30.39
CA ASP A 259 9.17 -41.15 -31.13
C ASP A 259 9.41 -40.48 -32.49
N ALA A 260 10.52 -39.73 -32.58
CA ALA A 260 11.31 -39.60 -33.79
C ALA A 260 12.81 -39.58 -33.47
N LYS A 261 13.53 -40.53 -34.09
CA LYS A 261 14.98 -40.80 -34.03
C LYS A 261 15.85 -39.56 -34.28
N THR A 262 16.87 -39.38 -33.45
CA THR A 262 18.11 -38.64 -33.78
C THR A 262 19.23 -39.62 -34.19
N PRO A 263 20.12 -39.26 -35.14
CA PRO A 263 21.37 -39.96 -35.36
C PRO A 263 22.52 -39.40 -34.49
N ASN A 264 23.55 -40.24 -34.37
CA ASN A 264 24.63 -40.29 -33.37
C ASN A 264 25.81 -39.28 -33.57
N PRO A 265 26.78 -39.22 -32.63
CA PRO A 265 27.50 -38.01 -32.20
C PRO A 265 28.89 -37.80 -32.82
N VAL A 266 29.45 -36.61 -32.61
CA VAL A 266 30.88 -36.28 -32.85
C VAL A 266 31.63 -36.19 -31.51
N GLU A 267 32.91 -36.59 -31.57
CA GLU A 267 33.81 -37.04 -30.53
C GLU A 267 34.12 -36.10 -29.34
N ALA A 268 34.56 -36.77 -28.28
CA ALA A 268 34.93 -36.29 -26.96
C ALA A 268 36.30 -35.60 -26.90
N VAL A 269 36.40 -34.63 -25.98
CA VAL A 269 37.65 -34.20 -25.34
C VAL A 269 37.52 -34.41 -23.83
N SER A 270 38.56 -34.97 -23.22
CA SER A 270 38.71 -35.52 -21.86
C SER A 270 38.34 -34.59 -20.67
N PRO A 271 38.15 -35.14 -19.46
CA PRO A 271 37.23 -34.61 -18.44
C PRO A 271 37.85 -33.59 -17.47
N LEU A 272 37.04 -32.61 -17.04
CA LEU A 272 37.26 -31.83 -15.81
C LEU A 272 36.59 -32.54 -14.60
N PRO A 273 37.12 -32.38 -13.38
CA PRO A 273 36.84 -33.26 -12.25
C PRO A 273 35.44 -33.07 -11.65
N SER A 274 34.95 -34.14 -11.03
CA SER A 274 33.63 -34.27 -10.40
C SER A 274 33.32 -33.18 -9.37
N PRO A 275 32.03 -32.80 -9.20
CA PRO A 275 31.61 -31.84 -8.17
C PRO A 275 31.92 -32.37 -6.77
N VAL A 276 32.54 -31.53 -5.95
CA VAL A 276 32.73 -31.77 -4.52
C VAL A 276 31.35 -31.88 -3.87
N SER A 277 31.15 -32.97 -3.15
CA SER A 277 29.93 -33.28 -2.40
C SER A 277 29.55 -32.13 -1.46
N ALA A 278 28.31 -31.67 -1.57
CA ALA A 278 27.69 -30.83 -0.57
C ALA A 278 27.59 -31.59 0.77
N PRO A 279 27.98 -31.01 1.91
CA PRO A 279 27.75 -31.63 3.20
C PRO A 279 26.25 -31.63 3.53
N SER A 280 25.76 -32.76 4.03
CA SER A 280 24.42 -32.91 4.62
C SER A 280 24.18 -31.88 5.75
N PRO A 281 22.91 -31.48 5.97
CA PRO A 281 22.55 -30.47 6.97
C PRO A 281 22.84 -30.99 8.39
N ALA A 282 23.57 -30.19 9.16
CA ALA A 282 23.72 -30.34 10.60
C ALA A 282 22.42 -29.94 11.33
N PRO A 283 22.12 -30.54 12.50
CA PRO A 283 20.82 -30.43 13.15
C PRO A 283 20.53 -29.03 13.68
N ALA A 284 19.23 -28.72 13.81
CA ALA A 284 18.72 -27.48 14.37
C ALA A 284 19.35 -27.19 15.75
N ALA A 285 20.16 -26.13 15.82
CA ALA A 285 20.67 -25.60 17.05
C ALA A 285 19.60 -24.69 17.69
N SER A 286 19.22 -25.06 18.91
CA SER A 286 18.55 -24.23 19.91
C SER A 286 19.26 -22.89 20.07
N VAL A 287 18.53 -21.79 19.95
CA VAL A 287 19.06 -20.44 20.15
C VAL A 287 19.15 -20.14 21.65
N THR A 288 20.29 -20.49 22.23
CA THR A 288 20.91 -19.74 23.32
C THR A 288 22.20 -19.18 22.76
N ASP A 289 22.18 -17.92 22.33
CA ASP A 289 23.39 -17.12 22.20
C ASP A 289 23.08 -15.67 22.58
N VAL A 290 23.54 -15.34 23.78
CA VAL A 290 23.61 -14.02 24.35
C VAL A 290 24.78 -13.30 23.68
N LEU A 291 24.51 -12.26 22.90
CA LEU A 291 25.53 -11.33 22.44
C LEU A 291 26.01 -10.52 23.65
N THR A 292 27.15 -10.89 24.20
CA THR A 292 27.91 -10.09 25.18
C THR A 292 28.69 -9.02 24.42
N GLY A 293 28.06 -7.85 24.24
CA GLY A 293 28.78 -6.63 23.90
C GLY A 293 29.40 -6.04 25.17
N GLU A 294 30.72 -5.96 25.23
CA GLU A 294 31.45 -5.23 26.27
C GLU A 294 31.08 -3.74 26.23
N ASN A 295 30.24 -3.30 27.17
CA ASN A 295 30.10 -1.90 27.54
C ASN A 295 31.12 -1.60 28.65
N THR A 296 32.12 -0.77 28.33
CA THR A 296 32.99 -0.14 29.32
C THR A 296 32.14 0.75 30.22
N GLY A 297 31.99 0.31 31.48
CA GLY A 297 31.03 0.86 32.43
C GLY A 297 31.38 2.22 33.00
N GLU A 298 30.37 3.08 33.07
CA GLU A 298 30.17 3.90 34.26
C GLU A 298 29.40 3.05 35.28
N SER A 299 30.01 2.83 36.43
CA SER A 299 29.44 2.11 37.57
C SER A 299 28.30 2.93 38.20
N GLY A 300 27.07 2.74 37.70
CA GLY A 300 25.86 3.20 38.39
C GLY A 300 25.53 2.28 39.56
N GLU A 301 25.28 2.85 40.74
CA GLU A 301 24.73 2.14 41.91
C GLU A 301 23.53 1.28 41.49
N TYR A 302 23.61 -0.03 41.71
CA TYR A 302 22.49 -0.95 41.52
C TYR A 302 21.38 -0.57 42.51
N ARG A 303 20.30 0.01 42.00
CA ARG A 303 19.08 0.26 42.77
C ARG A 303 18.30 -1.04 42.90
N ASP A 304 17.77 -1.34 44.08
CA ASP A 304 16.86 -2.47 44.34
C ASP A 304 15.50 -2.22 43.66
N GLU A 305 15.45 -2.29 42.32
CA GLU A 305 14.27 -2.07 41.48
C GLU A 305 14.19 -3.03 40.29
N THR A 306 12.97 -3.28 39.81
CA THR A 306 12.69 -3.92 38.52
C THR A 306 12.39 -2.85 37.48
N ARG A 307 13.02 -2.89 36.30
CA ARG A 307 12.85 -1.90 35.22
C ARG A 307 12.48 -2.56 33.91
N TRP A 308 11.51 -1.99 33.20
CA TRP A 308 11.20 -2.32 31.81
C TRP A 308 11.80 -1.26 30.92
N LEU A 309 12.75 -1.66 30.10
CA LEU A 309 13.51 -0.79 29.21
C LEU A 309 13.12 -1.12 27.76
N LEU A 310 12.75 -0.11 26.99
CA LEU A 310 12.66 -0.23 25.53
C LEU A 310 14.09 -0.30 24.98
N THR A 311 14.38 -1.40 24.28
CA THR A 311 15.73 -1.70 23.77
C THR A 311 15.83 -1.61 22.26
N GLY A 312 14.70 -1.57 21.56
CA GLY A 312 14.61 -1.38 20.13
C GLY A 312 13.25 -1.75 19.59
N TYR A 313 13.15 -1.79 18.26
CA TYR A 313 11.99 -2.28 17.52
C TYR A 313 12.44 -3.32 16.52
N ARG A 314 11.78 -4.49 16.51
CA ARG A 314 11.89 -5.45 15.42
C ARG A 314 10.96 -5.00 14.31
N SER A 315 11.47 -4.98 13.08
CA SER A 315 10.66 -4.65 11.91
C SER A 315 10.80 -5.70 10.83
N THR A 316 9.67 -6.12 10.26
CA THR A 316 9.59 -6.97 9.08
C THR A 316 8.69 -6.31 8.03
N VAL A 317 8.87 -6.67 6.76
CA VAL A 317 8.11 -6.07 5.66
C VAL A 317 6.64 -6.50 5.72
N ASN A 318 5.71 -5.56 5.61
CA ASN A 318 4.30 -5.86 5.33
C ASN A 318 4.15 -6.09 3.82
N VAL A 319 4.22 -7.36 3.42
CA VAL A 319 4.25 -7.75 2.00
C VAL A 319 2.97 -7.34 1.28
N SER A 320 1.81 -7.42 1.94
CA SER A 320 0.52 -7.02 1.38
C SER A 320 0.47 -5.51 1.09
N ALA A 321 0.82 -4.67 2.07
CA ALA A 321 0.83 -3.22 1.88
C ALA A 321 1.86 -2.77 0.82
N VAL A 322 3.01 -3.43 0.75
CA VAL A 322 4.03 -3.17 -0.28
C VAL A 322 3.53 -3.54 -1.68
N ARG A 323 2.90 -4.70 -1.82
CA ARG A 323 2.32 -5.15 -3.10
C ARG A 323 1.23 -4.18 -3.58
N ASP A 324 0.34 -3.80 -2.69
CA ASP A 324 -0.80 -2.93 -3.00
C ASP A 324 -0.34 -1.51 -3.37
N ALA A 325 0.69 -1.00 -2.67
CA ALA A 325 1.38 0.22 -3.06
C ALA A 325 2.03 0.12 -4.44
N GLY A 326 2.71 -0.99 -4.73
CA GLY A 326 3.26 -1.26 -6.06
C GLY A 326 2.21 -1.25 -7.16
N MET A 327 1.04 -1.83 -6.89
CA MET A 327 -0.09 -1.87 -7.82
C MET A 327 -0.66 -0.47 -8.07
N LEU A 328 -0.95 0.31 -7.02
CA LEU A 328 -1.42 1.69 -7.16
C LEU A 328 -0.40 2.55 -7.93
N MET A 329 0.90 2.38 -7.65
CA MET A 329 1.94 3.15 -8.32
C MET A 329 2.08 2.79 -9.79
N SER A 330 1.69 1.57 -10.20
CA SER A 330 1.69 1.12 -11.61
C SER A 330 0.63 1.80 -12.49
N MET A 331 -0.32 2.58 -11.94
CA MET A 331 -1.41 3.19 -12.72
C MET A 331 -0.92 4.06 -13.87
N GLY A 332 0.19 4.80 -13.68
CA GLY A 332 0.78 5.60 -14.75
C GLY A 332 1.17 4.77 -15.98
N HIS A 333 1.66 3.54 -15.77
CA HIS A 333 2.09 2.66 -16.86
C HIS A 333 0.88 2.05 -17.58
N ARG A 334 -0.20 1.75 -16.84
CA ARG A 334 -1.45 1.25 -17.42
C ARG A 334 -2.16 2.33 -18.24
N ASN A 335 -2.24 3.54 -17.69
CA ASN A 335 -2.73 4.71 -18.41
C ASN A 335 -1.90 4.96 -19.68
N PHE A 336 -0.59 4.73 -19.63
CA PHE A 336 0.27 4.77 -20.81
C PHE A 336 -0.09 3.71 -21.86
N ILE A 337 -0.28 2.45 -21.45
CA ILE A 337 -0.67 1.36 -22.36
C ILE A 337 -2.04 1.63 -23.03
N ASN A 338 -3.01 2.19 -22.30
CA ASN A 338 -4.35 2.50 -22.86
C ASN A 338 -4.30 3.51 -24.02
N GLU A 339 -3.25 4.33 -24.08
CA GLU A 339 -3.02 5.30 -25.15
C GLU A 339 -2.24 4.71 -26.34
N VAL A 340 -1.61 3.54 -26.20
CA VAL A 340 -0.92 2.85 -27.30
C VAL A 340 -1.94 2.41 -28.35
N ASN A 341 -1.67 2.70 -29.61
CA ASN A 341 -2.53 2.39 -30.75
C ASN A 341 -1.68 1.86 -31.90
N ASN A 342 -2.32 1.38 -32.96
CA ASN A 342 -1.67 1.06 -34.23
C ASN A 342 -2.43 1.75 -35.38
N LEU A 343 -1.86 1.74 -36.58
CA LEU A 343 -2.41 2.42 -37.75
C LEU A 343 -3.88 2.03 -38.01
N ASN A 344 -4.18 0.74 -38.11
CA ASN A 344 -5.53 0.28 -38.46
C ASN A 344 -6.55 0.61 -37.36
N LYS A 345 -6.19 0.43 -36.08
CA LYS A 345 -7.06 0.80 -34.95
C LYS A 345 -7.37 2.29 -34.92
N ARG A 346 -6.38 3.14 -35.24
CA ARG A 346 -6.51 4.60 -35.20
C ARG A 346 -7.28 5.15 -36.39
N MET A 347 -6.92 4.71 -37.60
CA MET A 347 -7.30 5.37 -38.86
C MET A 347 -8.22 4.52 -39.75
N GLY A 348 -8.38 3.22 -39.47
CA GLY A 348 -8.98 2.27 -40.41
C GLY A 348 -8.05 1.96 -41.58
N ASP A 349 -8.62 1.46 -42.69
CA ASP A 349 -7.85 1.26 -43.93
C ASP A 349 -7.67 2.59 -44.66
N LEU A 350 -6.42 2.98 -44.91
CA LEU A 350 -6.05 4.21 -45.63
C LEU A 350 -5.67 3.99 -47.10
N ARG A 351 -5.63 2.73 -47.57
CA ARG A 351 -5.23 2.41 -48.95
C ARG A 351 -6.28 2.82 -49.96
N ASP A 352 -5.86 3.27 -51.14
CA ASP A 352 -6.75 3.60 -52.27
C ASP A 352 -7.78 4.71 -51.94
N ILE A 353 -7.35 5.77 -51.26
CA ILE A 353 -8.20 6.94 -50.96
C ILE A 353 -7.98 8.04 -52.00
N ASN A 354 -9.05 8.46 -52.68
CA ASN A 354 -8.98 9.53 -53.69
C ASN A 354 -8.94 10.94 -53.08
N GLY A 355 -9.58 11.16 -51.92
CA GLY A 355 -9.65 12.49 -51.29
C GLY A 355 -8.29 13.00 -50.82
N GLU A 356 -8.02 14.28 -51.04
CA GLU A 356 -6.78 14.95 -50.61
C GLU A 356 -6.84 15.42 -49.16
N ALA A 357 -8.02 15.45 -48.55
CA ALA A 357 -8.22 15.77 -47.15
C ALA A 357 -9.08 14.71 -46.45
N GLY A 358 -8.92 14.60 -45.13
CA GLY A 358 -9.73 13.69 -44.33
C GLY A 358 -9.98 14.18 -42.93
N ALA A 359 -11.16 13.84 -42.41
CA ALA A 359 -11.50 13.94 -41.00
C ALA A 359 -11.97 12.58 -40.49
N TRP A 360 -11.59 12.22 -39.27
CA TRP A 360 -11.92 10.94 -38.69
C TRP A 360 -12.19 11.03 -37.19
N ALA A 361 -12.97 10.06 -36.70
CA ALA A 361 -13.29 9.88 -35.31
C ALA A 361 -13.19 8.40 -34.94
N ARG A 362 -12.81 8.15 -33.68
CA ARG A 362 -12.61 6.82 -33.13
C ARG A 362 -13.14 6.77 -31.71
N ILE A 363 -13.75 5.64 -31.37
CA ILE A 363 -14.10 5.28 -30.00
C ILE A 363 -13.58 3.88 -29.70
N MET A 364 -12.94 3.72 -28.54
CA MET A 364 -12.51 2.43 -28.02
C MET A 364 -13.00 2.28 -26.59
N SER A 365 -13.58 1.13 -26.26
CA SER A 365 -13.96 0.79 -24.90
C SER A 365 -13.43 -0.60 -24.57
N GLY A 366 -12.84 -0.76 -23.39
CA GLY A 366 -12.25 -2.04 -23.00
C GLY A 366 -12.19 -2.23 -21.50
N THR A 367 -11.94 -3.47 -21.12
CA THR A 367 -11.72 -3.91 -19.75
C THR A 367 -10.49 -4.79 -19.68
N GLY A 368 -9.73 -4.71 -18.59
CA GLY A 368 -8.61 -5.59 -18.34
C GLY A 368 -8.46 -5.96 -16.87
N SER A 369 -7.60 -6.94 -16.63
CA SER A 369 -7.36 -7.47 -15.29
C SER A 369 -5.92 -7.92 -15.09
N ALA A 370 -5.51 -7.99 -13.81
CA ALA A 370 -4.23 -8.50 -13.39
C ALA A 370 -4.35 -9.20 -12.02
N GLY A 371 -3.27 -9.82 -11.54
CA GLY A 371 -3.24 -10.44 -10.21
C GLY A 371 -3.53 -9.44 -9.07
N GLY A 372 -3.93 -9.97 -7.90
CA GLY A 372 -4.26 -9.17 -6.71
C GLY A 372 -5.59 -8.42 -6.80
N GLY A 373 -6.58 -9.01 -7.47
CA GLY A 373 -7.93 -8.44 -7.60
C GLY A 373 -8.02 -7.24 -8.53
N PHE A 374 -6.95 -6.92 -9.26
CA PHE A 374 -6.93 -5.74 -10.12
C PHE A 374 -7.86 -5.87 -11.32
N SER A 375 -8.67 -4.85 -11.55
CA SER A 375 -9.40 -4.67 -12.80
C SER A 375 -9.49 -3.20 -13.19
N ASP A 376 -9.54 -2.95 -14.49
CA ASP A 376 -9.80 -1.63 -15.04
C ASP A 376 -10.79 -1.68 -16.21
N ASN A 377 -11.38 -0.53 -16.48
CA ASN A 377 -12.13 -0.25 -17.69
C ASN A 377 -11.84 1.16 -18.18
N TYR A 378 -11.96 1.37 -19.48
CA TYR A 378 -11.72 2.66 -20.09
C TYR A 378 -12.62 2.89 -21.30
N THR A 379 -12.89 4.18 -21.55
CA THR A 379 -13.48 4.68 -22.78
C THR A 379 -12.58 5.76 -23.33
N HIS A 380 -12.05 5.53 -24.53
CA HIS A 380 -11.16 6.41 -25.25
C HIS A 380 -11.87 6.96 -26.49
N VAL A 381 -11.93 8.28 -26.60
CA VAL A 381 -12.45 8.98 -27.78
C VAL A 381 -11.31 9.74 -28.42
N GLN A 382 -11.20 9.62 -29.74
CA GLN A 382 -10.14 10.26 -30.50
C GLN A 382 -10.70 10.86 -31.77
N VAL A 383 -10.22 12.04 -32.13
CA VAL A 383 -10.55 12.70 -33.39
C VAL A 383 -9.28 13.15 -34.09
N GLY A 384 -9.33 13.30 -35.40
CA GLY A 384 -8.22 13.84 -36.16
C GLY A 384 -8.62 14.35 -37.53
N ALA A 385 -7.70 15.12 -38.11
CA ALA A 385 -7.79 15.62 -39.46
C ALA A 385 -6.41 15.60 -40.10
N ASP A 386 -6.37 15.32 -41.39
CA ASP A 386 -5.14 15.18 -42.17
C ASP A 386 -5.29 15.70 -43.60
N LYS A 387 -4.14 15.93 -44.20
CA LYS A 387 -3.99 16.09 -45.64
C LYS A 387 -3.25 14.88 -46.21
N LYS A 388 -3.73 14.36 -47.33
CA LYS A 388 -3.06 13.37 -48.18
C LYS A 388 -2.20 14.10 -49.20
N HIS A 389 -0.95 13.66 -49.35
CA HIS A 389 -0.04 14.10 -50.40
C HIS A 389 0.24 12.89 -51.29
N GLU A 390 -0.19 12.98 -52.54
CA GLU A 390 0.04 11.94 -53.54
C GLU A 390 1.44 12.13 -54.15
N LEU A 391 2.28 11.11 -54.02
CA LEU A 391 3.65 11.04 -54.50
C LEU A 391 3.79 9.81 -55.41
N ASP A 392 4.87 9.74 -56.20
CA ASP A 392 5.10 8.61 -57.11
C ASP A 392 5.24 7.29 -56.32
N GLY A 393 4.19 6.45 -56.39
CA GLY A 393 4.09 5.16 -55.70
C GLY A 393 3.80 5.23 -54.19
N LEU A 394 3.33 6.38 -53.68
CA LEU A 394 3.16 6.62 -52.24
C LEU A 394 2.03 7.64 -51.96
N ASP A 395 1.09 7.27 -51.09
CA ASP A 395 0.20 8.21 -50.42
C ASP A 395 0.74 8.55 -49.02
N LEU A 396 1.02 9.83 -48.76
CA LEU A 396 1.47 10.33 -47.46
C LEU A 396 0.36 11.12 -46.77
N PHE A 397 -0.12 10.64 -45.64
CA PHE A 397 -1.08 11.34 -44.78
C PHE A 397 -0.34 12.07 -43.65
N THR A 398 -0.51 13.38 -43.54
CA THR A 398 0.03 14.18 -42.42
C THR A 398 -1.09 14.87 -41.69
N GLY A 399 -1.18 14.70 -40.37
CA GLY A 399 -2.32 15.22 -39.62
C GLY A 399 -2.09 15.50 -38.15
N VAL A 400 -3.16 15.98 -37.53
CA VAL A 400 -3.27 16.29 -36.10
C VAL A 400 -4.33 15.41 -35.45
N THR A 401 -4.18 15.13 -34.16
CA THR A 401 -5.16 14.35 -33.39
C THR A 401 -5.35 14.91 -31.99
N MET A 402 -6.54 14.73 -31.44
CA MET A 402 -6.87 14.98 -30.03
C MET A 402 -7.52 13.74 -29.43
N THR A 403 -7.24 13.47 -28.16
CA THR A 403 -7.77 12.32 -27.41
C THR A 403 -8.42 12.76 -26.11
N TYR A 404 -9.45 12.02 -25.69
CA TYR A 404 -10.03 12.05 -24.35
C TYR A 404 -10.20 10.62 -23.86
N THR A 405 -9.74 10.33 -22.65
CA THR A 405 -9.85 9.00 -22.03
C THR A 405 -10.44 9.12 -20.63
N ASP A 406 -11.52 8.40 -20.37
CA ASP A 406 -12.07 8.21 -19.03
C ASP A 406 -11.85 6.76 -18.63
N SER A 407 -11.19 6.52 -17.50
CA SER A 407 -10.87 5.18 -17.02
C SER A 407 -11.14 5.03 -15.54
N ASN A 408 -11.63 3.86 -15.15
CA ASN A 408 -11.83 3.46 -13.76
C ASN A 408 -10.96 2.23 -13.49
N ALA A 409 -10.25 2.23 -12.37
CA ALA A 409 -9.38 1.13 -12.00
C ALA A 409 -9.44 0.88 -10.49
N GLY A 410 -9.29 -0.38 -10.10
CA GLY A 410 -9.29 -0.75 -8.69
C GLY A 410 -8.78 -2.15 -8.44
N SER A 411 -8.66 -2.46 -7.15
CA SER A 411 -8.35 -3.76 -6.56
C SER A 411 -9.15 -3.91 -5.26
N ASP A 412 -8.84 -4.93 -4.48
CA ASP A 412 -9.44 -5.14 -3.16
C ASP A 412 -9.12 -4.00 -2.17
N THR A 413 -8.02 -3.26 -2.38
CA THR A 413 -7.51 -2.26 -1.42
C THR A 413 -7.37 -0.84 -1.97
N PHE A 414 -7.77 -0.61 -3.22
CA PHE A 414 -7.94 0.76 -3.76
C PHE A 414 -8.95 0.80 -4.90
N SER A 415 -9.53 1.96 -5.14
CA SER A 415 -10.33 2.25 -6.34
C SER A 415 -10.18 3.71 -6.74
N GLY A 416 -10.37 4.01 -8.02
CA GLY A 416 -10.24 5.38 -8.50
C GLY A 416 -10.50 5.51 -9.99
N LYS A 417 -10.32 6.75 -10.45
CA LYS A 417 -10.56 7.15 -11.83
C LYS A 417 -9.42 8.02 -12.34
N THR A 418 -9.19 7.95 -13.65
CA THR A 418 -8.28 8.85 -14.36
C THR A 418 -9.02 9.45 -15.55
N LYS A 419 -8.91 10.78 -15.71
CA LYS A 419 -9.35 11.52 -16.89
C LYS A 419 -8.13 12.02 -17.63
N SER A 420 -8.08 11.75 -18.94
CA SER A 420 -6.92 12.09 -19.76
C SER A 420 -7.32 12.92 -20.96
N VAL A 421 -6.49 13.91 -21.31
CA VAL A 421 -6.63 14.73 -22.51
C VAL A 421 -5.29 14.74 -23.24
N GLY A 422 -5.30 14.42 -24.53
CA GLY A 422 -4.09 14.38 -25.34
C GLY A 422 -4.20 15.11 -26.66
N ALA A 423 -3.04 15.45 -27.21
CA ALA A 423 -2.89 16.03 -28.54
C ALA A 423 -1.62 15.49 -29.20
N GLY A 424 -1.66 15.32 -30.52
CA GLY A 424 -0.55 14.75 -31.26
C GLY A 424 -0.53 15.07 -32.75
N LEU A 425 0.56 14.67 -33.38
CA LEU A 425 0.84 14.77 -34.81
C LEU A 425 1.19 13.38 -35.33
N TYR A 426 0.84 13.10 -36.58
CA TYR A 426 1.20 11.84 -37.23
C TYR A 426 1.55 12.03 -38.70
N ALA A 427 2.31 11.06 -39.21
CA ALA A 427 2.63 10.88 -40.61
C ALA A 427 2.50 9.41 -40.97
N SER A 428 1.59 9.06 -41.88
CA SER A 428 1.33 7.69 -42.32
C SER A 428 1.58 7.57 -43.82
N ALA A 429 2.56 6.76 -44.20
CA ALA A 429 2.99 6.53 -45.58
C ALA A 429 2.51 5.15 -46.06
N LEU A 430 1.70 5.12 -47.11
CA LEU A 430 1.18 3.89 -47.73
C LEU A 430 1.78 3.75 -49.13
N PHE A 431 2.53 2.69 -49.36
CA PHE A 431 3.21 2.45 -50.63
C PHE A 431 2.41 1.49 -51.51
N ASP A 432 2.43 1.72 -52.83
CA ASP A 432 1.79 0.84 -53.83
C ASP A 432 2.31 -0.59 -53.77
N SER A 433 3.55 -0.77 -53.27
CA SER A 433 4.15 -2.10 -53.04
C SER A 433 3.44 -2.95 -51.98
N GLY A 434 2.53 -2.37 -51.21
CA GLY A 434 1.86 -2.98 -50.05
C GLY A 434 2.51 -2.62 -48.71
N ALA A 435 3.71 -2.02 -48.71
CA ALA A 435 4.40 -1.55 -47.52
C ALA A 435 3.66 -0.35 -46.87
N TYR A 436 3.81 -0.19 -45.56
CA TYR A 436 3.41 1.03 -44.87
C TYR A 436 4.37 1.39 -43.75
N ILE A 437 4.43 2.68 -43.44
CA ILE A 437 5.13 3.24 -42.28
C ILE A 437 4.17 4.22 -41.59
N ASP A 438 3.99 4.08 -40.28
CA ASP A 438 3.22 5.02 -39.45
C ASP A 438 4.11 5.61 -38.36
N LEU A 439 4.11 6.94 -38.25
CA LEU A 439 4.82 7.68 -37.23
C LEU A 439 3.84 8.56 -36.47
N ILE A 440 3.87 8.51 -35.13
CA ILE A 440 3.01 9.33 -34.28
C ILE A 440 3.78 9.87 -33.08
N GLY A 441 3.61 11.17 -32.82
CA GLY A 441 4.08 11.84 -31.62
C GLY A 441 2.90 12.47 -30.88
N LYS A 442 2.76 12.21 -29.58
CA LYS A 442 1.68 12.83 -28.78
C LYS A 442 2.08 13.12 -27.34
N TYR A 443 1.37 14.08 -26.76
CA TYR A 443 1.38 14.41 -25.34
C TYR A 443 0.00 14.11 -24.75
N VAL A 444 -0.03 13.55 -23.55
CA VAL A 444 -1.27 13.27 -22.81
C VAL A 444 -1.10 13.74 -21.37
N HIS A 445 -2.04 14.55 -20.90
CA HIS A 445 -2.18 14.94 -19.49
C HIS A 445 -3.22 14.06 -18.82
N HIS A 446 -2.99 13.70 -17.55
CA HIS A 446 -3.83 12.81 -16.76
C HIS A 446 -4.18 13.47 -15.42
N ASP A 447 -5.46 13.60 -15.12
CA ASP A 447 -5.98 13.95 -13.80
C ASP A 447 -6.48 12.68 -13.10
N ASN A 448 -5.88 12.37 -11.95
CA ASN A 448 -6.03 11.09 -11.26
C ASN A 448 -6.63 11.30 -9.88
N GLU A 449 -7.62 10.50 -9.51
CA GLU A 449 -8.25 10.48 -8.18
C GLU A 449 -8.36 9.02 -7.73
N TYR A 450 -7.60 8.64 -6.70
CA TYR A 450 -7.58 7.28 -6.17
C TYR A 450 -7.76 7.27 -4.66
N THR A 451 -8.61 6.38 -4.15
CA THR A 451 -8.81 6.11 -2.73
C THR A 451 -8.27 4.74 -2.38
N ALA A 452 -7.36 4.69 -1.40
CA ALA A 452 -6.72 3.46 -0.93
C ALA A 452 -7.01 3.22 0.55
N THR A 453 -7.24 1.95 0.91
CA THR A 453 -7.53 1.50 2.28
C THR A 453 -6.32 0.88 2.98
N PHE A 454 -5.17 0.77 2.30
CA PHE A 454 -3.92 0.30 2.89
C PHE A 454 -3.07 1.47 3.44
N ALA A 455 -2.28 1.18 4.48
CA ALA A 455 -1.29 2.10 5.06
C ALA A 455 -1.82 3.52 5.38
N GLY A 456 -3.12 3.66 5.69
CA GLY A 456 -3.75 4.95 5.97
C GLY A 456 -3.65 5.99 4.84
N LEU A 457 -3.47 5.57 3.58
CA LEU A 457 -3.20 6.50 2.47
C LEU A 457 -4.41 7.42 2.17
N GLY A 458 -5.61 6.86 2.22
CA GLY A 458 -6.86 7.56 1.93
C GLY A 458 -6.97 8.00 0.46
N THR A 459 -7.71 9.08 0.22
CA THR A 459 -7.87 9.66 -1.12
C THR A 459 -6.67 10.53 -1.52
N LYS A 460 -6.24 10.42 -2.78
CA LYS A 460 -5.19 11.22 -3.40
C LYS A 460 -5.62 11.70 -4.78
N ASP A 461 -5.59 13.02 -4.95
CA ASP A 461 -5.73 13.73 -6.21
C ASP A 461 -4.35 14.15 -6.73
N TYR A 462 -4.04 13.84 -7.98
CA TYR A 462 -2.76 14.24 -8.59
C TYR A 462 -2.81 14.33 -10.12
N GLY A 463 -2.07 15.29 -10.67
CA GLY A 463 -1.79 15.39 -12.10
C GLY A 463 -0.56 14.58 -12.49
N SER A 464 -0.58 13.99 -13.67
CA SER A 464 0.59 13.38 -14.32
C SER A 464 0.52 13.57 -15.84
N HIS A 465 1.60 13.30 -16.55
CA HIS A 465 1.62 13.41 -18.00
C HIS A 465 2.55 12.39 -18.65
N SER A 466 2.30 12.16 -19.94
CA SER A 466 3.03 11.20 -20.75
C SER A 466 3.34 11.76 -22.15
N TRP A 467 4.57 11.52 -22.61
CA TRP A 467 4.98 11.71 -24.00
C TRP A 467 5.09 10.38 -24.71
N TYR A 468 4.72 10.35 -25.99
CA TYR A 468 4.73 9.15 -26.83
C TYR A 468 5.41 9.45 -28.16
N ALA A 469 6.27 8.54 -28.60
CA ALA A 469 6.82 8.48 -29.94
C ALA A 469 6.69 7.03 -30.44
N GLY A 470 5.77 6.82 -31.38
CA GLY A 470 5.48 5.52 -31.98
C GLY A 470 5.96 5.45 -33.41
N ALA A 471 6.50 4.30 -33.80
CA ALA A 471 6.82 3.95 -35.16
C ALA A 471 6.32 2.53 -35.45
N GLU A 472 5.52 2.38 -36.50
CA GLU A 472 5.01 1.10 -36.97
C GLU A 472 5.37 0.91 -38.45
N VAL A 473 5.71 -0.32 -38.81
CA VAL A 473 5.95 -0.74 -40.19
C VAL A 473 5.24 -2.05 -40.46
N GLY A 474 4.77 -2.23 -41.68
CA GLY A 474 4.22 -3.51 -42.12
C GLY A 474 4.18 -3.63 -43.63
N TYR A 475 3.81 -4.83 -44.10
CA TYR A 475 3.81 -5.15 -45.51
C TYR A 475 2.64 -6.04 -45.88
N ARG A 476 1.68 -5.52 -46.65
CA ARG A 476 0.52 -6.29 -47.11
C ARG A 476 0.87 -7.08 -48.37
N TYR A 477 1.05 -8.39 -48.22
CA TYR A 477 1.22 -9.31 -49.32
C TYR A 477 -0.12 -9.88 -49.77
N HIS A 478 -0.52 -9.60 -51.01
CA HIS A 478 -1.71 -10.17 -51.62
C HIS A 478 -1.44 -11.61 -52.09
N VAL A 479 -2.04 -12.58 -51.40
CA VAL A 479 -1.96 -14.01 -51.75
C VAL A 479 -2.87 -14.31 -52.94
N THR A 480 -4.02 -13.65 -52.97
CA THR A 480 -4.95 -13.58 -54.11
C THR A 480 -5.38 -12.13 -54.31
N GLU A 481 -6.15 -11.83 -55.35
CA GLU A 481 -6.68 -10.48 -55.58
C GLU A 481 -7.50 -9.96 -54.37
N ASP A 482 -8.17 -10.85 -53.66
CA ASP A 482 -9.11 -10.56 -52.59
C ASP A 482 -8.67 -11.06 -51.20
N ALA A 483 -7.49 -11.70 -51.07
CA ALA A 483 -6.97 -12.18 -49.79
C ALA A 483 -5.51 -11.76 -49.57
N TRP A 484 -5.19 -11.34 -48.35
CA TRP A 484 -3.88 -10.80 -48.01
C TRP A 484 -3.39 -11.24 -46.63
N ILE A 485 -2.07 -11.17 -46.45
CA ILE A 485 -1.36 -11.38 -45.18
C ILE A 485 -0.48 -10.14 -44.95
N GLU A 486 -0.47 -9.61 -43.73
CA GLU A 486 0.24 -8.40 -43.37
C GLU A 486 1.06 -8.60 -42.09
N PRO A 487 2.33 -9.00 -42.17
CA PRO A 487 3.26 -8.89 -41.04
C PRO A 487 3.46 -7.42 -40.64
N GLN A 488 3.54 -7.19 -39.33
CA GLN A 488 3.64 -5.87 -38.71
C GLN A 488 4.67 -5.89 -37.58
N ALA A 489 5.39 -4.79 -37.43
CA ALA A 489 6.28 -4.52 -36.31
C ALA A 489 6.11 -3.07 -35.86
N GLU A 490 6.08 -2.86 -34.55
CA GLU A 490 5.87 -1.55 -33.94
C GLU A 490 6.78 -1.38 -32.73
N LEU A 491 7.23 -0.14 -32.55
CA LEU A 491 7.98 0.30 -31.38
C LEU A 491 7.40 1.61 -30.87
N VAL A 492 7.03 1.65 -29.59
CA VAL A 492 6.54 2.85 -28.91
C VAL A 492 7.45 3.18 -27.75
N TYR A 493 8.12 4.32 -27.84
CA TYR A 493 8.88 4.91 -26.76
C TYR A 493 8.05 5.98 -26.06
N GLY A 494 8.21 6.09 -24.74
CA GLY A 494 7.56 7.15 -23.98
C GLY A 494 8.36 7.68 -22.81
N ALA A 495 7.83 8.76 -22.23
CA ALA A 495 8.27 9.30 -20.96
C ALA A 495 7.03 9.55 -20.10
N VAL A 496 6.99 8.98 -18.90
CA VAL A 496 5.88 9.12 -17.95
C VAL A 496 6.40 9.83 -16.71
N SER A 497 5.69 10.87 -16.29
CA SER A 497 6.05 11.64 -15.10
C SER A 497 5.86 10.83 -13.81
N GLY A 498 6.83 10.89 -12.90
CA GLY A 498 6.71 10.36 -11.55
C GLY A 498 5.78 11.20 -10.67
N LYS A 499 5.48 10.68 -9.48
CA LYS A 499 4.61 11.23 -8.46
C LYS A 499 5.15 10.87 -7.08
N GLN A 500 4.78 11.69 -6.10
CA GLN A 500 5.13 11.47 -4.70
C GLN A 500 3.92 11.73 -3.82
N PHE A 501 3.61 10.77 -2.96
CA PHE A 501 2.71 10.94 -1.84
C PHE A 501 3.51 11.00 -0.56
N SER A 502 3.12 11.92 0.32
CA SER A 502 3.65 12.00 1.67
C SER A 502 2.47 12.26 2.60
N TRP A 503 2.30 11.38 3.58
CA TRP A 503 1.19 11.43 4.52
C TRP A 503 1.66 10.94 5.88
N LYS A 504 0.76 11.01 6.86
CA LYS A 504 0.98 10.41 8.15
C LYS A 504 -0.01 9.27 8.34
N ASP A 505 0.49 8.14 8.81
CA ASP A 505 -0.29 7.01 9.26
C ASP A 505 0.22 6.65 10.66
N GLN A 506 -0.65 6.58 11.64
CA GLN A 506 -0.27 6.30 13.03
C GLN A 506 0.73 7.33 13.59
N GLY A 507 0.58 8.59 13.16
CA GLY A 507 1.48 9.71 13.43
C GLY A 507 2.87 9.59 12.82
N MET A 508 3.17 8.52 12.11
CA MET A 508 4.43 8.30 11.41
C MET A 508 4.39 8.85 10.00
N SER A 509 5.45 9.55 9.63
CA SER A 509 5.62 10.02 8.26
C SER A 509 5.90 8.86 7.32
N LEU A 510 4.99 8.69 6.36
CA LEU A 510 5.12 7.76 5.26
C LEU A 510 5.36 8.53 3.97
N SER A 511 6.13 7.93 3.06
CA SER A 511 6.22 8.42 1.68
C SER A 511 6.20 7.29 0.68
N MET A 512 5.56 7.54 -0.45
CA MET A 512 5.52 6.66 -1.61
C MET A 512 5.89 7.51 -2.81
N LYS A 513 6.98 7.15 -3.50
CA LYS A 513 7.51 7.92 -4.61
C LYS A 513 7.87 7.01 -5.74
N ASP A 514 7.44 7.32 -6.96
CA ASP A 514 8.10 6.84 -8.16
C ASP A 514 8.86 7.98 -8.84
N LYS A 515 9.89 7.60 -9.58
CA LYS A 515 10.64 8.53 -10.43
C LYS A 515 10.03 8.54 -11.83
N ASP A 516 10.37 9.57 -12.60
CA ASP A 516 10.15 9.56 -14.05
C ASP A 516 10.75 8.29 -14.66
N TYR A 517 10.04 7.72 -15.62
CA TYR A 517 10.45 6.48 -16.27
C TYR A 517 10.03 6.47 -17.74
N ASN A 518 10.59 5.53 -18.50
CA ASN A 518 10.50 5.50 -19.96
C ASN A 518 10.03 4.13 -20.42
N PRO A 519 8.73 3.94 -20.70
CA PRO A 519 8.27 2.73 -21.36
C PRO A 519 8.90 2.61 -22.75
N LEU A 520 9.32 1.39 -23.10
CA LEU A 520 9.66 1.02 -24.46
C LEU A 520 8.92 -0.27 -24.78
N ILE A 521 7.85 -0.16 -25.57
CA ILE A 521 6.93 -1.25 -25.88
C ILE A 521 7.15 -1.67 -27.32
N GLY A 522 7.38 -2.97 -27.53
CA GLY A 522 7.44 -3.58 -28.84
C GLY A 522 6.17 -4.36 -29.13
N ARG A 523 5.80 -4.41 -30.40
CA ARG A 523 4.78 -5.33 -30.89
C ARG A 523 5.22 -5.94 -32.22
N THR A 524 5.00 -7.23 -32.37
CA THR A 524 5.15 -7.94 -33.64
C THR A 524 3.93 -8.80 -33.88
N GLY A 525 3.35 -8.78 -35.08
CA GLY A 525 2.15 -9.54 -35.36
C GLY A 525 1.93 -9.79 -36.85
N VAL A 526 0.89 -10.55 -37.14
CA VAL A 526 0.43 -10.83 -38.49
C VAL A 526 -1.08 -10.66 -38.52
N ASP A 527 -1.55 -9.83 -39.44
CA ASP A 527 -2.96 -9.75 -39.79
C ASP A 527 -3.22 -10.53 -41.09
N VAL A 528 -4.40 -11.10 -41.19
CA VAL A 528 -4.92 -11.70 -42.43
C VAL A 528 -6.26 -11.08 -42.76
N GLY A 529 -6.56 -10.93 -44.04
CA GLY A 529 -7.84 -10.37 -44.46
C GLY A 529 -8.37 -10.93 -45.76
N LYS A 530 -9.69 -10.89 -45.88
CA LYS A 530 -10.46 -11.27 -47.07
C LYS A 530 -11.44 -10.16 -47.42
N SER A 531 -11.34 -9.64 -48.63
CA SER A 531 -12.16 -8.55 -49.14
C SER A 531 -13.30 -9.06 -50.01
N PHE A 532 -14.43 -8.37 -49.93
CA PHE A 532 -15.62 -8.56 -50.76
C PHE A 532 -16.03 -7.20 -51.28
N SER A 533 -16.21 -7.06 -52.60
CA SER A 533 -16.51 -5.78 -53.23
C SER A 533 -17.74 -5.85 -54.13
N GLY A 534 -18.49 -4.76 -54.15
CA GLY A 534 -19.47 -4.42 -55.16
C GLY A 534 -19.04 -3.16 -55.91
N LYS A 535 -19.96 -2.54 -56.67
CA LYS A 535 -19.64 -1.33 -57.44
C LYS A 535 -19.25 -0.14 -56.56
N ASP A 536 -20.01 0.07 -55.48
CA ASP A 536 -19.93 1.27 -54.65
C ASP A 536 -19.63 0.93 -53.17
N TRP A 537 -19.16 -0.30 -52.89
CA TRP A 537 -18.86 -0.75 -51.54
C TRP A 537 -17.77 -1.82 -51.53
N LYS A 538 -16.99 -1.87 -50.45
CA LYS A 538 -16.04 -2.94 -50.17
C LYS A 538 -16.03 -3.23 -48.68
N VAL A 539 -16.00 -4.51 -48.31
CA VAL A 539 -15.90 -4.96 -46.92
C VAL A 539 -14.77 -5.96 -46.82
N THR A 540 -13.85 -5.74 -45.89
CA THR A 540 -12.74 -6.63 -45.59
C THR A 540 -12.91 -7.20 -44.19
N ALA A 541 -13.14 -8.51 -44.10
CA ALA A 541 -13.04 -9.22 -42.83
C ALA A 541 -11.57 -9.47 -42.52
N ARG A 542 -11.13 -9.20 -41.30
CA ARG A 542 -9.74 -9.36 -40.86
C ARG A 542 -9.62 -10.02 -39.50
N ALA A 543 -8.52 -10.72 -39.29
CA ALA A 543 -8.13 -11.30 -38.01
C ALA A 543 -6.63 -11.11 -37.79
N GLY A 544 -6.22 -10.90 -36.55
CA GLY A 544 -4.84 -10.61 -36.17
C GLY A 544 -4.36 -11.46 -35.01
N LEU A 545 -3.09 -11.85 -35.08
CA LEU A 545 -2.36 -12.44 -33.96
C LEU A 545 -1.03 -11.72 -33.79
N GLY A 546 -0.74 -11.27 -32.58
CA GLY A 546 0.49 -10.57 -32.27
C GLY A 546 1.03 -10.85 -30.88
N TYR A 547 2.23 -10.35 -30.62
CA TYR A 547 2.87 -10.36 -29.32
C TYR A 547 3.33 -8.96 -28.98
N GLN A 548 2.90 -8.45 -27.84
CA GLN A 548 3.29 -7.15 -27.28
C GLN A 548 4.16 -7.37 -26.04
N PHE A 549 5.25 -6.64 -25.90
CA PHE A 549 6.24 -6.87 -24.85
C PHE A 549 7.00 -5.60 -24.45
N ASP A 550 7.35 -5.49 -23.17
CA ASP A 550 8.19 -4.41 -22.66
C ASP A 550 9.68 -4.69 -22.93
N LEU A 551 10.34 -3.83 -23.70
CA LEU A 551 11.79 -3.86 -23.88
C LEU A 551 12.51 -3.20 -22.70
N LEU A 552 11.89 -2.24 -22.03
CA LEU A 552 12.49 -1.48 -20.93
C LEU A 552 11.49 -1.29 -19.77
N ALA A 553 11.97 -1.56 -18.56
CA ALA A 553 11.22 -1.35 -17.31
C ALA A 553 12.14 -0.64 -16.29
N ASN A 554 12.40 0.65 -16.51
CA ASN A 554 13.31 1.45 -15.68
C ASN A 554 12.58 2.20 -14.54
N GLY A 555 11.30 1.95 -14.34
CA GLY A 555 10.53 2.47 -13.20
C GLY A 555 11.07 1.94 -11.88
N GLU A 556 10.97 2.75 -10.83
CA GLU A 556 11.29 2.35 -9.46
C GLU A 556 10.34 3.09 -8.51
N THR A 557 9.66 2.34 -7.67
CA THR A 557 8.87 2.87 -6.57
C THR A 557 9.65 2.71 -5.27
N VAL A 558 9.85 3.81 -4.55
CA VAL A 558 10.44 3.85 -3.22
C VAL A 558 9.33 4.08 -2.21
N LEU A 559 9.13 3.10 -1.34
CA LEU A 559 8.28 3.21 -0.16
C LEU A 559 9.18 3.52 1.03
N ARG A 560 8.79 4.49 1.84
CA ARG A 560 9.53 4.86 3.04
C ARG A 560 8.57 4.94 4.21
N ASP A 561 8.95 4.27 5.29
CA ASP A 561 8.32 4.34 6.59
C ASP A 561 9.40 4.43 7.68
N ALA A 562 9.00 4.32 8.94
CA ALA A 562 9.91 4.40 10.07
C ALA A 562 10.98 3.30 10.10
N SER A 563 10.72 2.12 9.52
CA SER A 563 11.72 1.04 9.43
C SER A 563 12.77 1.30 8.34
N GLY A 564 12.49 2.20 7.41
CA GLY A 564 13.38 2.57 6.32
C GLY A 564 12.75 2.46 4.93
N GLU A 565 13.61 2.25 3.93
CA GLU A 565 13.20 2.21 2.53
C GLU A 565 12.96 0.79 2.03
N LYS A 566 11.92 0.64 1.21
CA LYS A 566 11.62 -0.55 0.45
C LYS A 566 11.50 -0.15 -1.02
N ARG A 567 12.20 -0.86 -1.90
CA ARG A 567 12.31 -0.51 -3.33
C ARG A 567 11.62 -1.58 -4.16
N ILE A 568 10.67 -1.17 -4.99
CA ILE A 568 9.98 -2.01 -5.96
C ILE A 568 10.48 -1.59 -7.34
N LYS A 569 11.20 -2.50 -8.02
CA LYS A 569 11.66 -2.26 -9.38
C LYS A 569 10.52 -2.54 -10.36
N GLY A 570 10.46 -1.75 -11.43
CA GLY A 570 9.58 -2.04 -12.56
C GLY A 570 9.90 -3.41 -13.14
N GLU A 571 8.86 -4.17 -13.45
CA GLU A 571 8.98 -5.46 -14.09
C GLU A 571 8.46 -5.38 -15.52
N LYS A 572 9.06 -6.16 -16.41
CA LYS A 572 8.54 -6.33 -17.76
C LYS A 572 7.27 -7.17 -17.74
N ASP A 573 6.38 -6.89 -18.67
CA ASP A 573 5.24 -7.71 -19.03
C ASP A 573 5.24 -8.01 -20.54
N GLY A 574 4.55 -9.07 -20.93
CA GLY A 574 4.40 -9.46 -22.32
C GLY A 574 3.16 -10.32 -22.52
N ARG A 575 2.41 -10.07 -23.60
CA ARG A 575 1.10 -10.66 -23.84
C ARG A 575 0.86 -10.96 -25.30
N MET A 576 0.14 -12.05 -25.57
CA MET A 576 -0.35 -12.38 -26.91
C MET A 576 -1.62 -11.58 -27.18
N LEU A 577 -1.67 -10.87 -28.30
CA LEU A 577 -2.83 -10.10 -28.77
C LEU A 577 -3.60 -10.90 -29.82
N MET A 578 -4.93 -10.91 -29.71
CA MET A 578 -5.84 -11.57 -30.63
C MET A 578 -6.92 -10.56 -31.02
N SER A 579 -7.13 -10.38 -32.33
CA SER A 579 -8.16 -9.46 -32.83
C SER A 579 -8.96 -10.05 -33.97
N VAL A 580 -10.22 -9.62 -34.08
CA VAL A 580 -11.11 -9.88 -35.23
C VAL A 580 -11.87 -8.62 -35.55
N GLY A 581 -12.04 -8.32 -36.84
CA GLY A 581 -12.65 -7.05 -37.23
C GLY A 581 -13.06 -6.98 -38.69
N LEU A 582 -13.57 -5.82 -39.05
CA LEU A 582 -13.99 -5.47 -40.40
C LEU A 582 -13.58 -4.03 -40.74
N ASN A 583 -13.21 -3.82 -41.99
CA ASN A 583 -13.09 -2.50 -42.61
C ASN A 583 -14.10 -2.41 -43.75
N ALA A 584 -14.94 -1.38 -43.75
CA ALA A 584 -15.96 -1.13 -44.76
C ALA A 584 -15.70 0.20 -45.47
N GLU A 585 -15.86 0.20 -46.78
CA GLU A 585 -15.78 1.35 -47.67
C GLU A 585 -17.16 1.52 -48.31
N VAL A 586 -17.72 2.73 -48.26
CA VAL A 586 -19.03 3.08 -48.80
C VAL A 586 -18.87 4.29 -49.71
N ARG A 587 -19.07 4.08 -51.01
CA ARG A 587 -18.78 5.04 -52.07
C ARG A 587 -17.33 5.54 -51.95
N ASP A 588 -17.08 6.79 -52.33
CA ASP A 588 -15.72 7.33 -52.42
C ASP A 588 -15.23 7.97 -51.12
N ASN A 589 -16.13 8.37 -50.22
CA ASN A 589 -15.79 9.26 -49.10
C ASN A 589 -15.80 8.57 -47.74
N ILE A 590 -16.62 7.54 -47.54
CA ILE A 590 -16.92 7.01 -46.20
C ILE A 590 -16.17 5.70 -45.98
N ARG A 591 -15.43 5.63 -44.88
CA ARG A 591 -14.83 4.38 -44.38
C ARG A 591 -15.18 4.17 -42.92
N PHE A 592 -15.41 2.91 -42.55
CA PHE A 592 -15.74 2.49 -41.20
C PHE A 592 -14.90 1.26 -40.82
N GLY A 593 -14.33 1.26 -39.62
CA GLY A 593 -13.60 0.13 -39.06
C GLY A 593 -14.23 -0.32 -37.74
N LEU A 594 -14.31 -1.62 -37.51
CA LEU A 594 -14.71 -2.21 -36.24
C LEU A 594 -13.78 -3.37 -35.90
N GLU A 595 -13.26 -3.41 -34.68
CA GLU A 595 -12.37 -4.47 -34.20
C GLU A 595 -12.73 -4.86 -32.76
N PHE A 596 -12.71 -6.16 -32.49
CA PHE A 596 -12.77 -6.75 -31.16
C PHE A 596 -11.39 -7.32 -30.83
N GLU A 597 -10.89 -7.03 -29.63
CA GLU A 597 -9.57 -7.47 -29.17
C GLU A 597 -9.64 -8.13 -27.79
N LYS A 598 -8.76 -9.11 -27.61
CA LYS A 598 -8.41 -9.70 -26.32
C LYS A 598 -6.90 -9.96 -26.27
N SER A 599 -6.35 -10.07 -25.07
CA SER A 599 -5.00 -10.60 -24.86
C SER A 599 -4.95 -11.82 -23.94
N ALA A 600 -3.82 -12.53 -23.94
CA ALA A 600 -3.55 -13.66 -23.07
C ALA A 600 -2.08 -13.74 -22.64
N PHE A 601 -1.84 -14.48 -21.56
CA PHE A 601 -0.53 -14.84 -21.01
C PHE A 601 0.29 -13.71 -20.36
N GLY A 602 -0.23 -12.47 -20.33
CA GLY A 602 0.41 -11.36 -19.60
C GLY A 602 0.09 -11.38 -18.11
N LYS A 603 0.86 -10.59 -17.34
CA LYS A 603 0.51 -10.23 -15.95
C LYS A 603 -0.72 -9.33 -15.93
N TYR A 604 -0.81 -8.41 -16.90
CA TYR A 604 -2.02 -7.70 -17.27
C TYR A 604 -2.52 -8.21 -18.61
N ASN A 605 -3.83 -8.46 -18.71
CA ASN A 605 -4.49 -8.78 -19.97
C ASN A 605 -5.68 -7.85 -20.19
N VAL A 606 -5.83 -7.37 -21.42
CA VAL A 606 -7.12 -6.92 -21.96
C VAL A 606 -8.03 -8.13 -22.03
N ASP A 607 -9.09 -8.13 -21.24
CA ASP A 607 -10.07 -9.22 -21.20
C ASP A 607 -10.98 -9.14 -22.41
N ASN A 608 -11.46 -7.94 -22.73
CA ASN A 608 -12.22 -7.61 -23.93
C ASN A 608 -12.07 -6.12 -24.23
N ALA A 609 -11.94 -5.78 -25.51
CA ALA A 609 -12.06 -4.41 -25.99
C ALA A 609 -12.76 -4.35 -27.35
N VAL A 610 -13.47 -3.26 -27.60
CA VAL A 610 -14.09 -2.93 -28.89
C VAL A 610 -13.55 -1.58 -29.36
N ASN A 611 -13.20 -1.50 -30.63
CA ASN A 611 -12.69 -0.30 -31.29
C ASN A 611 -13.50 -0.03 -32.54
N ALA A 612 -14.09 1.16 -32.65
CA ALA A 612 -14.81 1.61 -33.84
C ALA A 612 -14.22 2.92 -34.36
N GLY A 613 -13.98 2.98 -35.67
CA GLY A 613 -13.42 4.15 -36.36
C GLY A 613 -14.29 4.55 -37.55
N PHE A 614 -14.38 5.84 -37.81
CA PHE A 614 -15.08 6.42 -38.95
C PHE A 614 -14.20 7.47 -39.60
N ARG A 615 -14.07 7.42 -40.92
CA ARG A 615 -13.32 8.39 -41.72
C ARG A 615 -14.20 8.93 -42.86
N TYR A 616 -14.15 10.24 -43.04
CA TYR A 616 -14.69 10.95 -44.18
C TYR A 616 -13.53 11.60 -44.96
N SER A 617 -13.32 11.16 -46.19
CA SER A 617 -12.28 11.67 -47.10
C SER A 617 -12.93 12.48 -48.23
N PHE A 618 -12.39 13.66 -48.56
CA PHE A 618 -13.00 14.59 -49.52
C PHE A 618 -11.97 15.36 -50.36
#